data_AF-A0A7Z0IKL5-F1
#
_entry.id   AF-A0A7Z0IKL5-F1
#
_cell.length_a   1.000
_cell.length_b   1.000
_cell.length_c   1.000
_cell.angle_alpha   90.00
_cell.angle_beta   90.00
_cell.angle_gamma   90.00
#
_symmetry.space_group_name_H-M   'P 1'
#
loop_
_entity.id
_entity.type
_entity.pdbx_description
1 polymer ?
#
loop_
_entity_poly.entity_id
_entity_poly.type
_entity_poly.pdbx_seq_one_letter_code
_entity_poly.pdbx_strand_id
1 'polypeptide(L)'
;MNSPVDSVAVALRLADELDPDELIALLTARAKALHDRCNAHTSALTRVEQHLSPMERVAFDHTIARLRFEAEWFTRVAGELRHTTSNSTIERSPER
;
A
#
# COMPACT_ATOMS: atom_id res chain seq x y z
N MET A 1 24.51 7.30 6.24
CA MET A 1 23.11 7.71 6.42
C MET A 1 22.27 6.44 6.48
N ASN A 2 21.74 6.09 7.65
CA ASN A 2 20.79 4.97 7.74
C ASN A 2 19.51 5.42 7.04
N SER A 3 19.17 4.77 5.92
CA SER A 3 17.84 4.92 5.32
C SER A 3 16.82 4.60 6.42
N PRO A 4 15.77 5.41 6.63
CA PRO A 4 14.72 5.06 7.57
C PRO A 4 14.21 3.67 7.19
N VAL A 5 14.27 2.74 8.13
CA VAL A 5 13.77 1.39 7.95
C VAL A 5 12.28 1.50 7.64
N ASP A 6 11.83 0.97 6.50
CA ASP A 6 10.41 0.98 6.13
C ASP A 6 9.66 0.11 7.15
N SER A 7 8.88 0.76 8.01
CA SER A 7 8.14 0.10 9.09
C SER A 7 7.17 -0.95 8.55
N VAL A 8 6.67 -0.79 7.32
CA VAL A 8 5.79 -1.76 6.68
C VAL A 8 6.58 -2.97 6.19
N ALA A 9 7.81 -2.77 5.68
CA ALA A 9 8.68 -3.88 5.29
C ALA A 9 9.09 -4.73 6.49
N VAL A 10 9.31 -4.10 7.66
CA VAL A 10 9.56 -4.82 8.92
C VAL A 10 8.33 -5.59 9.35
N ALA A 11 7.15 -4.95 9.36
CA ALA A 11 5.91 -5.61 9.75
C ALA A 11 5.58 -6.81 8.86
N LEU A 12 5.79 -6.72 7.55
CA LEU A 12 5.63 -7.85 6.63
C LEU A 12 6.64 -8.97 6.90
N ARG A 13 7.87 -8.64 7.32
CA ARG A 13 8.88 -9.65 7.66
C ARG A 13 8.56 -10.39 8.97
N LEU A 14 7.81 -9.75 9.86
CA LEU A 14 7.38 -10.29 11.15
C LEU A 14 5.87 -10.62 11.14
N ALA A 15 5.29 -10.85 9.97
CA ALA A 15 3.84 -10.99 9.82
C ALA A 15 3.26 -12.11 10.69
N ASP A 16 3.99 -13.20 10.88
CA ASP A 16 3.59 -14.34 11.71
C ASP A 16 3.60 -14.04 13.23
N GLU A 17 4.25 -12.96 13.64
CA GLU A 17 4.38 -12.53 15.04
C GLU A 17 3.39 -11.40 15.41
N LEU A 18 2.71 -10.83 14.42
CA LEU A 18 1.80 -9.71 14.59
C LEU A 18 0.34 -10.16 14.66
N ASP A 19 -0.47 -9.38 15.37
CA ASP A 19 -1.92 -9.53 15.32
C ASP A 19 -2.40 -9.28 13.86
N PRO A 20 -3.17 -10.20 13.27
CA PRO A 20 -3.61 -10.06 11.89
C PRO A 20 -4.44 -8.80 11.62
N ASP A 21 -5.26 -8.36 12.59
CA ASP A 21 -6.06 -7.14 12.44
C ASP A 21 -5.17 -5.88 12.48
N GLU A 22 -4.13 -5.88 13.33
CA GLU A 22 -3.12 -4.81 13.34
C GLU A 22 -2.33 -4.76 12.02
N LEU A 23 -1.94 -5.90 11.49
CA LEU A 23 -1.24 -5.98 10.20
C LEU A 23 -2.14 -5.50 9.05
N ILE A 24 -3.40 -5.91 9.01
CA ILE A 24 -4.39 -5.44 8.02
C ILE A 24 -4.58 -3.92 8.14
N ALA A 25 -4.69 -3.38 9.35
CA ALA A 25 -4.84 -1.95 9.58
C ALA A 25 -3.60 -1.17 9.08
N LEU A 26 -2.39 -1.67 9.36
CA LEU A 26 -1.14 -1.07 8.90
C LEU A 26 -1.05 -1.03 7.37
N LEU A 27 -1.34 -2.15 6.69
CA LEU A 27 -1.31 -2.25 5.24
C LEU A 27 -2.37 -1.36 4.58
N THR A 28 -3.56 -1.30 5.17
CA THR A 28 -4.65 -0.43 4.71
C THR A 28 -4.27 1.06 4.84
N ALA A 29 -3.68 1.45 5.97
CA ALA A 29 -3.20 2.80 6.18
C ALA A 29 -2.09 3.17 5.18
N ARG A 30 -1.17 2.23 4.90
CA ARG A 30 -0.11 2.40 3.89
C ARG A 30 -0.68 2.58 2.48
N ALA A 31 -1.62 1.74 2.08
CA ALA A 31 -2.31 1.85 0.79
C ALA A 31 -2.98 3.22 0.64
N LYS A 32 -3.71 3.67 1.69
CA LYS A 32 -4.36 4.99 1.70
C LYS A 32 -3.34 6.13 1.54
N ALA A 33 -2.25 6.11 2.30
CA ALA A 33 -1.22 7.15 2.22
C ALA A 33 -0.58 7.23 0.81
N LEU A 34 -0.37 6.08 0.15
CA LEU A 34 0.12 6.04 -1.22
C LEU A 34 -0.91 6.57 -2.22
N HIS A 35 -2.19 6.25 -2.03
CA HIS A 35 -3.28 6.78 -2.85
C HIS A 35 -3.41 8.30 -2.72
N ASP A 36 -3.37 8.83 -1.50
CA ASP A 36 -3.41 10.27 -1.23
C ASP A 36 -2.22 10.98 -1.91
N ARG A 37 -1.01 10.41 -1.81
CA ARG A 37 0.18 10.91 -2.51
C ARG A 37 0.03 10.85 -4.02
N CYS A 38 -0.50 9.75 -4.56
CA CYS A 38 -0.79 9.64 -5.98
C CYS A 38 -1.72 10.77 -6.45
N ASN A 39 -2.80 11.02 -5.71
CA ASN A 39 -3.75 12.08 -6.03
C ASN A 39 -3.12 13.47 -5.96
N ALA A 40 -2.23 13.70 -4.99
CA ALA A 40 -1.46 14.93 -4.89
C ALA A 40 -0.53 15.14 -6.10
N HIS A 41 0.17 14.09 -6.55
CA HIS A 41 1.04 14.13 -7.74
C HIS A 41 0.24 14.35 -9.03
N THR A 42 -0.89 13.66 -9.20
CA THR A 42 -1.80 13.86 -10.34
C THR A 42 -2.30 15.30 -10.37
N SER A 43 -2.75 15.83 -9.22
CA SER A 43 -3.21 17.22 -9.11
C SER A 43 -2.10 18.23 -9.38
N ALA A 44 -0.87 17.92 -8.97
CA ALA A 44 0.29 18.76 -9.27
C ALA A 44 0.59 18.77 -10.76
N LEU A 45 0.61 17.61 -11.42
CA LEU A 45 0.80 17.48 -12.86
C LEU A 45 -0.21 18.33 -13.64
N THR A 46 -1.50 18.24 -13.32
CA THR A 46 -2.55 19.04 -13.96
C THR A 46 -2.29 20.55 -13.88
N ARG A 47 -1.66 21.03 -12.80
CA ARG A 47 -1.35 22.47 -12.63
C ARG A 47 -0.13 22.92 -13.42
N VAL A 48 0.84 22.04 -13.67
CA VAL A 48 2.15 22.43 -14.21
C VAL A 48 2.44 21.85 -15.59
N GLU A 49 1.58 21.00 -16.14
CA GLU A 49 1.87 20.21 -17.35
C GLU A 49 2.27 21.02 -18.57
N GLN A 50 1.76 22.25 -18.72
CA GLN A 50 2.10 23.14 -19.83
C GLN A 50 3.52 23.71 -19.74
N HIS A 51 4.17 23.60 -18.58
CA HIS A 51 5.50 24.12 -18.29
C HIS A 51 6.55 23.02 -18.15
N LEU A 52 6.15 21.75 -18.24
CA LEU A 52 7.07 20.62 -18.10
C LEU A 52 7.82 20.38 -19.41
N SER A 53 9.13 20.15 -19.27
CA SER A 53 9.89 19.49 -20.32
C SER A 53 9.40 18.03 -20.51
N PRO A 54 9.68 17.40 -21.66
CA PRO A 54 9.32 16.00 -21.88
C PRO A 54 9.88 15.05 -20.81
N MET A 55 11.10 15.28 -20.34
CA MET A 55 11.72 14.43 -19.31
C MET A 55 11.02 14.57 -17.95
N GLU A 56 10.62 15.79 -17.57
CA GLU A 56 9.87 16.02 -16.33
C GLU A 56 8.47 15.39 -16.41
N ARG A 57 7.83 15.43 -17.58
CA ARG A 57 6.55 14.74 -17.80
C ARG A 57 6.68 13.23 -17.58
N VAL A 58 7.70 12.59 -18.14
CA VAL A 58 7.99 11.17 -17.92
C VAL A 58 8.23 10.86 -16.45
N ALA A 59 8.94 11.73 -15.72
CA ALA A 59 9.16 11.55 -14.29
C ALA A 59 7.87 11.61 -13.47
N PHE A 60 6.94 12.52 -13.81
CA PHE A 60 5.61 12.57 -13.21
C PHE A 60 4.81 11.30 -13.50
N ASP A 61 4.73 10.90 -14.77
CA ASP A 61 3.96 9.72 -15.20
C ASP A 61 4.48 8.45 -14.50
N HIS A 62 5.81 8.27 -14.46
CA HIS A 62 6.44 7.17 -13.76
C HIS A 62 6.13 7.18 -12.26
N THR A 63 6.21 8.35 -11.62
CA THR A 63 5.93 8.50 -10.18
C THR A 63 4.46 8.14 -9.86
N ILE A 64 3.52 8.63 -10.67
CA ILE A 64 2.09 8.35 -10.51
C ILE A 64 1.83 6.85 -10.71
N ALA A 65 2.37 6.24 -11.76
CA ALA A 65 2.23 4.81 -12.02
C ALA A 65 2.78 3.96 -10.87
N ARG A 66 3.96 4.30 -10.36
CA ARG A 66 4.57 3.61 -9.22
C ARG A 66 3.72 3.71 -7.96
N LEU A 67 3.24 4.90 -7.61
CA LEU A 67 2.40 5.10 -6.42
C LEU A 67 1.08 4.32 -6.51
N ARG A 68 0.45 4.30 -7.70
CA ARG A 68 -0.75 3.48 -7.95
C ARG A 68 -0.49 2.00 -7.75
N PHE A 69 0.55 1.49 -8.40
CA PHE A 69 0.93 0.08 -8.30
C PHE A 69 1.19 -0.33 -6.84
N GLU A 70 1.97 0.45 -6.10
CA GLU A 70 2.25 0.17 -4.69
C GLU A 70 0.96 0.19 -3.85
N ALA A 71 0.07 1.17 -4.05
CA ALA A 71 -1.20 1.24 -3.33
C ALA A 71 -2.13 0.03 -3.62
N GLU A 72 -2.23 -0.38 -4.87
CA GLU A 72 -3.00 -1.56 -5.29
C GLU A 72 -2.42 -2.84 -4.70
N TRP A 73 -1.10 -2.97 -4.68
CA TRP A 73 -0.42 -4.11 -4.07
C TRP A 73 -0.75 -4.22 -2.58
N PHE A 74 -0.60 -3.14 -1.81
CA PHE A 74 -0.95 -3.15 -0.38
C PHE A 74 -2.43 -3.42 -0.13
N THR A 75 -3.32 -2.89 -0.98
CA THR A 75 -4.76 -3.16 -0.90
C THR A 75 -5.06 -4.65 -1.11
N ARG A 76 -4.41 -5.28 -2.09
CA ARG A 76 -4.57 -6.71 -2.38
C ARG A 76 -4.07 -7.57 -1.22
N VAL A 77 -2.87 -7.31 -0.71
CA VAL A 77 -2.29 -8.06 0.41
C VAL A 77 -3.17 -7.96 1.66
N ALA A 78 -3.68 -6.77 1.98
CA ALA A 78 -4.60 -6.60 3.11
C ALA A 78 -5.93 -7.36 2.90
N GLY A 79 -6.43 -7.41 1.66
CA GLY A 79 -7.62 -8.19 1.30
C GLY A 79 -7.39 -9.70 1.46
N GLU A 80 -6.28 -10.21 0.94
CA GLU A 80 -5.91 -11.63 1.04
C GLU A 80 -5.74 -12.06 2.51
N LEU A 81 -5.06 -11.26 3.34
CA LEU A 81 -4.94 -11.52 4.78
C LEU A 81 -6.29 -11.63 5.46
N ARG A 82 -7.22 -10.71 5.16
CA ARG A 82 -8.59 -10.74 5.69
C ARG A 82 -9.37 -12.00 5.28
N HIS A 83 -9.19 -12.46 4.04
CA HIS A 83 -9.81 -13.68 3.56
C HIS A 83 -9.26 -14.92 4.28
N THR A 84 -7.94 -14.98 4.49
CA THR A 84 -7.30 -16.09 5.19
C THR A 84 -7.72 -16.15 6.67
N THR A 85 -7.76 -15.02 7.38
CA THR A 85 -8.20 -14.99 8.79
C THR A 85 -9.68 -15.37 8.95
N SER A 86 -10.52 -14.97 7.99
CA SER A 86 -11.95 -15.32 7.99
C SER A 86 -12.16 -16.82 7.76
N ASN A 87 -11.43 -17.44 6.83
CA ASN A 87 -11.55 -18.89 6.56
C ASN A 87 -10.98 -19.75 7.69
N SER A 88 -9.86 -19.35 8.31
CA SER A 88 -9.30 -20.06 9.46
C SER A 88 -10.19 -20.02 10.71
N THR A 89 -11.10 -19.04 10.81
CA THR A 89 -12.09 -18.97 11.89
C THR A 89 -13.24 -19.96 11.70
N ILE A 90 -13.61 -20.27 10.45
CA ILE A 90 -14.72 -21.18 10.12
C ILE A 90 -14.32 -22.65 10.33
N GLU A 91 -13.07 -23.03 10.00
CA GLU A 91 -12.58 -24.40 10.16
C GLU A 91 -12.32 -24.80 11.63
N ARG A 92 -12.33 -23.84 12.56
CA ARG A 92 -12.05 -24.08 14.00
C ARG A 92 -13.27 -24.29 14.87
N SER A 93 -14.48 -24.47 14.34
CA SER A 93 -15.65 -24.90 15.12
C SER A 93 -15.66 -26.42 15.29
N PRO A 94 -15.35 -26.99 16.47
CA PRO A 94 -15.61 -28.38 16.75
C PRO A 94 -17.07 -28.54 17.21
N GLU A 95 -17.71 -29.52 16.60
CA GLU A 95 -18.95 -30.21 16.95
C GLU A 95 -19.58 -29.89 18.32
N ARG A 96 -20.89 -29.61 18.28
CA ARG A 96 -21.83 -30.00 19.32
C ARG A 96 -22.94 -30.83 18.71
#